data_AF-A0A819NEQ5-F1
#
_entry.id   AF-A0A819NEQ5-F1
#
_cell.length_a   1.000
_cell.length_b   1.000
_cell.length_c   1.000
_cell.angle_alpha   90.00
_cell.angle_beta   90.00
_cell.angle_gamma   90.00
#
_symmetry.space_group_name_H-M   'P 1'
#
loop_
_entity.id
_entity.type
_entity.pdbx_description
1 polymer ?
#
loop_
_entity_poly.entity_id
_entity_poly.type
_entity_poly.pdbx_seq_one_letter_code
_entity_poly.pdbx_strand_id
1 'polypeptide(L)'
;MATATPSDRAKCFSCDKEKIIYPCEGCSKKFCLKDLTEHRQNLNKQFEGIENERNQFYQKLTERKKGLKKLPSLQDVDEWKEELIAKIQQTAEEYKQTLVEHNKHFIQIEEQLSRLTAQLKQARQENEFNEIDLDQFKIKLTKLTEEL
;
A
#
# COMPACT_ATOMS: atom_id res chain seq x y z
N MET A 1 -30.97 -75.82 -39.55
CA MET A 1 -31.86 -74.80 -40.15
C MET A 1 -31.53 -73.46 -39.52
N ALA A 2 -31.17 -72.47 -40.34
CA ALA A 2 -30.87 -71.13 -39.87
C ALA A 2 -32.17 -70.39 -39.55
N THR A 3 -32.24 -69.75 -38.38
CA THR A 3 -33.26 -68.75 -38.06
C THR A 3 -32.56 -67.47 -37.65
N ALA A 4 -32.74 -66.45 -38.48
CA ALA A 4 -32.08 -65.16 -38.49
C ALA A 4 -32.28 -64.37 -37.20
N THR A 5 -31.20 -63.79 -36.68
CA THR A 5 -31.24 -62.69 -35.72
C THR A 5 -31.83 -61.45 -36.41
N PRO A 6 -32.79 -60.74 -35.80
CA PRO A 6 -33.32 -59.50 -36.37
C PRO A 6 -32.17 -58.48 -36.36
N SER A 7 -31.74 -58.05 -37.53
CA SER A 7 -30.84 -56.90 -37.64
C SER A 7 -31.69 -55.67 -37.32
N ASP A 8 -31.71 -55.26 -36.04
CA ASP A 8 -32.40 -54.04 -35.57
C ASP A 8 -31.70 -52.81 -36.16
N ARG A 9 -32.00 -52.56 -37.43
CA ARG A 9 -31.65 -51.33 -38.13
C ARG A 9 -32.63 -50.27 -37.66
N ALA A 10 -32.10 -49.15 -37.22
CA ALA A 10 -32.91 -47.99 -36.90
C ALA A 10 -32.27 -46.75 -37.50
N LYS A 11 -33.01 -45.64 -37.44
CA LYS A 11 -32.53 -44.34 -37.94
C LYS A 11 -31.42 -43.79 -37.06
N CYS A 12 -30.32 -43.39 -37.69
CA CYS A 12 -29.25 -42.65 -37.04
C CYS A 12 -29.70 -41.21 -36.71
N PHE A 13 -29.42 -40.73 -35.51
CA PHE A 13 -29.71 -39.35 -35.10
C PHE A 13 -29.05 -38.28 -36.00
N SER A 14 -27.85 -38.52 -36.50
CA SER A 14 -27.10 -37.50 -37.28
C SER A 14 -27.41 -37.50 -38.78
N CYS A 15 -27.59 -38.68 -39.41
CA CYS A 15 -27.74 -38.78 -40.87
C CYS A 15 -29.11 -39.27 -41.34
N ASP A 16 -30.04 -39.59 -40.44
CA ASP A 16 -31.40 -40.12 -40.68
C ASP A 16 -31.48 -41.38 -41.56
N LYS A 17 -30.34 -42.06 -41.79
CA LYS A 17 -30.28 -43.32 -42.55
C LYS A 17 -30.54 -44.52 -41.63
N GLU A 18 -31.33 -45.48 -42.09
CA GLU A 18 -31.51 -46.77 -41.42
C GLU A 18 -30.24 -47.62 -41.50
N LYS A 19 -29.62 -47.85 -40.33
CA LYS A 19 -28.37 -48.59 -40.20
C LYS A 19 -28.35 -49.34 -38.87
N ILE A 20 -27.35 -50.19 -38.67
CA ILE A 20 -27.01 -50.68 -37.33
C ILE A 20 -26.62 -49.46 -36.49
N ILE A 21 -27.31 -49.32 -35.36
CA ILE A 21 -27.19 -48.18 -34.45
C ILE A 21 -26.58 -48.58 -33.12
N TYR A 22 -25.83 -47.64 -32.54
CA TYR A 22 -25.15 -47.76 -31.25
C TYR A 22 -25.59 -46.59 -30.37
N PRO A 23 -26.02 -46.84 -29.12
CA PRO A 23 -26.39 -45.77 -28.19
C PRO A 23 -25.15 -45.06 -27.62
N CYS A 24 -25.25 -43.75 -27.45
CA CYS A 24 -24.34 -42.97 -26.61
C CYS A 24 -25.06 -42.66 -25.29
N GLU A 25 -24.60 -43.25 -24.19
CA GLU A 25 -25.20 -43.05 -22.86
C GLU A 25 -25.13 -41.59 -22.40
N GLY A 26 -24.04 -40.88 -22.74
CA GLY A 26 -23.83 -39.50 -22.31
C GLY A 26 -24.83 -38.48 -22.86
N CYS A 27 -25.32 -38.67 -24.10
CA CYS A 27 -26.34 -37.79 -24.69
C CYS A 27 -27.67 -38.49 -24.99
N SER A 28 -27.81 -39.76 -24.63
CA SER A 28 -28.99 -40.62 -24.85
C SER A 28 -29.44 -40.75 -26.32
N LYS A 29 -28.56 -40.42 -27.28
CA LYS A 29 -28.83 -40.50 -28.74
C LYS A 29 -28.25 -41.78 -29.32
N LYS A 30 -28.83 -42.24 -30.44
CA LYS A 30 -28.39 -43.45 -31.16
C LYS A 30 -27.79 -43.07 -32.52
N PHE A 31 -26.61 -43.60 -32.82
CA PHE A 31 -25.83 -43.23 -34.01
C PHE A 31 -25.40 -44.46 -34.80
N CYS A 32 -25.18 -44.32 -36.11
CA CYS A 32 -24.41 -45.33 -36.83
C CYS A 32 -22.92 -45.23 -36.44
N LEU A 33 -22.13 -46.30 -36.65
CA LEU A 33 -20.73 -46.36 -36.21
C LEU A 33 -19.89 -45.15 -36.65
N LYS A 34 -20.08 -44.69 -37.88
CA LYS A 34 -19.38 -43.51 -38.42
C LYS A 34 -19.71 -42.24 -37.62
N ASP A 35 -21.00 -41.94 -37.46
CA ASP A 35 -21.46 -40.73 -36.79
C ASP A 35 -21.20 -40.77 -35.28
N LEU A 36 -21.16 -41.96 -34.67
CA LEU A 36 -20.71 -42.14 -33.28
C LEU A 36 -19.23 -41.79 -33.11
N THR A 37 -18.41 -42.16 -34.10
CA THR A 37 -16.97 -41.86 -34.10
C THR A 37 -16.73 -40.36 -34.26
N GLU A 38 -17.44 -39.71 -35.19
CA GLU A 38 -17.41 -38.26 -35.35
C GLU A 38 -17.91 -37.54 -34.07
N HIS A 39 -18.97 -38.05 -33.43
CA HIS A 39 -19.47 -37.53 -32.16
C HIS A 39 -18.38 -37.58 -31.07
N ARG A 40 -17.69 -38.72 -30.91
CA ARG A 40 -16.57 -38.85 -29.96
C ARG A 40 -15.40 -37.94 -30.29
N GLN A 41 -15.05 -37.78 -31.56
CA GLN A 41 -14.01 -36.84 -31.98
C GLN A 41 -14.37 -35.39 -31.62
N ASN A 42 -15.65 -35.00 -31.79
CA ASN A 42 -16.11 -33.69 -31.39
C ASN A 42 -16.06 -33.46 -29.87
N LEU A 43 -16.34 -34.50 -29.07
CA LEU A 43 -16.17 -34.44 -27.60
C LEU A 43 -14.70 -34.28 -27.21
N ASN A 44 -13.78 -35.00 -27.86
CA ASN A 44 -12.34 -34.83 -27.61
C ASN A 44 -11.88 -33.41 -27.94
N LYS A 45 -12.32 -32.82 -29.06
CA LYS A 45 -12.00 -31.43 -29.39
C LYS A 45 -12.51 -30.44 -28.34
N GLN A 46 -13.72 -30.65 -27.82
CA GLN A 46 -14.24 -29.82 -26.73
C GLN A 46 -13.41 -29.97 -25.46
N PHE A 47 -12.99 -31.21 -25.14
CA PHE A 47 -12.15 -31.48 -23.98
C PHE A 47 -10.77 -30.82 -24.10
N GLU A 48 -10.12 -30.91 -25.26
CA GLU A 48 -8.87 -30.20 -25.56
C GLU A 48 -9.05 -28.68 -25.40
N GLY A 49 -10.21 -28.14 -25.79
CA GLY A 49 -10.59 -26.75 -25.54
C GLY A 49 -10.59 -26.40 -24.05
N ILE A 50 -11.24 -27.22 -23.23
CA ILE A 50 -11.27 -27.05 -21.76
C ILE A 50 -9.86 -27.14 -21.15
N GLU A 51 -9.03 -28.07 -21.62
CA GLU A 51 -7.64 -28.19 -21.16
C GLU A 51 -6.82 -26.95 -21.48
N ASN A 52 -7.01 -26.38 -22.67
CA ASN A 52 -6.36 -25.14 -23.07
C ASN A 52 -6.83 -23.94 -22.22
N GLU A 53 -8.14 -23.81 -21.98
CA GLU A 53 -8.70 -22.77 -21.10
C GLU A 53 -8.14 -22.87 -19.67
N ARG A 54 -8.07 -24.08 -19.12
CA ARG A 54 -7.45 -24.34 -17.81
C ARG A 54 -5.99 -23.90 -17.80
N ASN A 55 -5.22 -24.22 -18.85
CA ASN A 55 -3.81 -23.83 -18.94
C ASN A 55 -3.63 -22.31 -18.98
N GLN A 56 -4.46 -21.61 -19.76
CA GLN A 56 -4.47 -20.15 -19.79
C GLN A 56 -4.85 -19.55 -18.43
N PHE A 57 -5.85 -20.12 -17.75
CA PHE A 57 -6.22 -19.69 -16.40
C PHE A 57 -5.06 -19.87 -15.41
N TYR A 58 -4.39 -21.02 -15.45
CA TYR A 58 -3.23 -21.29 -14.58
C TYR A 58 -2.07 -20.31 -14.83
N GLN A 59 -1.80 -19.96 -16.09
CA GLN A 59 -0.81 -18.94 -16.44
C GLN A 59 -1.17 -17.58 -15.85
N LYS A 60 -2.41 -17.10 -16.08
CA LYS A 60 -2.91 -15.84 -15.51
C LYS A 60 -2.83 -15.81 -13.98
N LEU A 61 -3.20 -16.92 -13.33
CA LEU A 61 -3.12 -17.06 -11.87
C LEU A 61 -1.68 -16.96 -11.38
N THR A 62 -0.75 -17.61 -12.07
CA THR A 62 0.68 -17.61 -11.72
C THR A 62 1.30 -16.22 -11.89
N GLU A 63 0.98 -15.51 -12.97
CA GLU A 63 1.42 -14.14 -13.21
C GLU A 63 0.91 -13.19 -12.12
N ARG A 64 -0.38 -13.30 -11.76
CA ARG A 64 -0.98 -12.50 -10.68
C ARG A 64 -0.31 -12.78 -9.34
N LYS A 65 -0.02 -14.05 -9.03
CA LYS A 65 0.71 -14.46 -7.83
C LYS A 65 2.13 -13.90 -7.78
N LYS A 66 2.84 -13.85 -8.91
CA LYS A 66 4.16 -13.19 -9.00
C LYS A 66 4.06 -11.68 -8.72
N GLY A 67 3.01 -11.02 -9.19
CA GLY A 67 2.73 -9.61 -8.88
C GLY A 67 2.51 -9.38 -7.38
N LEU A 68 1.75 -10.25 -6.71
CA LEU A 68 1.53 -10.16 -5.26
C LEU A 68 2.81 -10.33 -4.44
N LYS A 69 3.75 -11.16 -4.90
CA LYS A 69 5.08 -11.29 -4.26
C LYS A 69 5.95 -10.03 -4.35
N LYS A 70 5.61 -9.08 -5.23
CA LYS A 70 6.30 -7.79 -5.34
C LYS A 70 5.70 -6.72 -4.42
N LEU A 71 4.53 -6.97 -3.83
CA LEU A 71 3.97 -6.04 -2.85
C LEU A 71 4.86 -6.07 -1.62
N PRO A 72 5.13 -4.91 -0.99
CA PRO A 72 5.78 -4.86 0.30
C PRO A 72 5.06 -5.82 1.26
N SER A 73 5.84 -6.55 2.03
CA SER A 73 5.28 -7.40 3.07
C SER A 73 4.53 -6.52 4.09
N LEU A 74 3.58 -7.09 4.83
CA LEU A 74 2.95 -6.36 5.93
C LEU A 74 4.00 -5.89 6.96
N GLN A 75 5.06 -6.67 7.13
CA GLN A 75 6.19 -6.31 7.98
C GLN A 75 6.93 -5.08 7.44
N ASP A 76 7.13 -4.96 6.12
CA ASP A 76 7.79 -3.79 5.51
C ASP A 76 6.97 -2.51 5.76
N VAL A 77 5.63 -2.62 5.74
CA VAL A 77 4.71 -1.51 6.02
C VAL A 77 4.76 -1.12 7.50
N ASP A 78 4.81 -2.10 8.40
CA ASP A 78 4.91 -1.87 9.84
C ASP A 78 6.26 -1.22 10.20
N GLU A 79 7.36 -1.72 9.65
CA GLU A 79 8.71 -1.13 9.83
C GLU A 79 8.74 0.33 9.33
N TRP A 80 8.22 0.58 8.13
CA TRP A 80 8.14 1.94 7.59
C TRP A 80 7.31 2.89 8.47
N LYS A 81 6.20 2.39 9.02
CA LYS A 81 5.35 3.15 9.94
C LYS A 81 6.10 3.51 11.22
N GLU A 82 6.78 2.56 11.85
CA GLU A 82 7.53 2.81 13.08
C GLU A 82 8.69 3.79 12.84
N GLU A 83 9.39 3.69 11.72
CA GLU A 83 10.43 4.67 11.33
C GLU A 83 9.88 6.10 11.19
N LEU A 84 8.69 6.25 10.59
CA LEU A 84 8.06 7.56 10.44
C LEU A 84 7.63 8.14 11.79
N ILE A 85 7.05 7.32 12.67
CA ILE A 85 6.67 7.75 14.01
C ILE A 85 7.92 8.22 14.78
N ALA A 86 9.01 7.46 14.73
CA ALA A 86 10.26 7.82 15.37
C ALA A 86 10.81 9.16 14.87
N LYS A 87 10.80 9.39 13.55
CA LYS A 87 11.24 10.67 12.96
C LYS A 87 10.37 11.85 13.42
N ILE A 88 9.05 11.70 13.40
CA ILE A 88 8.14 12.76 13.86
C ILE A 88 8.40 13.10 15.33
N GLN A 89 8.57 12.08 16.17
CA GLN A 89 8.87 12.27 17.59
C GLN A 89 10.21 12.97 17.81
N GLN A 90 11.25 12.55 17.08
CA GLN A 90 12.57 13.17 17.14
C GLN A 90 12.50 14.64 16.76
N THR A 91 11.91 14.97 15.60
CA THR A 91 11.80 16.36 15.13
C THR A 91 10.97 17.23 16.09
N ALA A 92 9.90 16.67 16.67
CA ALA A 92 9.10 17.39 17.65
C ALA A 92 9.90 17.70 18.93
N GLU A 93 10.75 16.77 19.37
CA GLU A 93 11.58 16.96 20.56
C GLU A 93 12.72 17.95 20.32
N GLU A 94 13.38 17.87 19.17
CA GLU A 94 14.39 18.85 18.74
C GLU A 94 13.80 20.26 18.72
N TYR A 95 12.60 20.44 18.14
CA TYR A 95 11.93 21.74 18.10
C TYR A 95 11.58 22.27 19.50
N LYS A 96 11.10 21.40 20.40
CA LYS A 96 10.85 21.78 21.80
C LYS A 96 12.12 22.22 22.50
N GLN A 97 13.24 21.52 22.31
CA GLN A 97 14.51 21.89 22.91
C GLN A 97 14.97 23.27 22.41
N THR A 98 14.89 23.52 21.11
CA THR A 98 15.18 24.84 20.53
C THR A 98 14.28 25.93 21.13
N LEU A 99 12.99 25.68 21.32
CA LEU A 99 12.09 26.65 21.98
C LEU A 99 12.48 26.91 23.43
N VAL A 100 12.86 25.87 24.19
CA VAL A 100 13.33 26.02 25.57
C VAL A 100 14.60 26.86 25.62
N GLU A 101 15.54 26.67 24.70
CA GLU A 101 16.77 27.47 24.61
C GLU A 101 16.49 28.94 24.27
N HIS A 102 15.64 29.19 23.28
CA HIS A 102 15.20 30.56 22.97
C HIS A 102 14.52 31.22 24.16
N ASN A 103 13.65 30.50 24.88
CA ASN A 103 12.98 31.04 26.05
C ASN A 103 13.96 31.36 27.19
N LYS A 104 14.99 30.52 27.40
CA LYS A 104 16.06 30.81 28.38
C LYS A 104 16.79 32.11 28.06
N HIS A 105 17.05 32.37 26.78
CA HIS A 105 17.68 33.60 26.34
C HIS A 105 16.84 34.84 26.67
N PHE A 106 15.53 34.79 26.39
CA PHE A 106 14.61 35.88 26.78
C PHE A 106 14.56 36.09 28.30
N ILE A 107 14.52 35.02 29.09
CA ILE A 107 14.57 35.12 30.56
C ILE A 107 15.86 35.82 31.02
N GLN A 108 17.01 35.54 30.39
CA GLN A 108 18.27 36.20 30.72
C GLN A 108 18.24 37.70 30.40
N ILE A 109 17.66 38.09 29.26
CA ILE A 109 17.49 39.51 28.89
C ILE A 109 16.57 40.21 29.90
N GLU A 110 15.46 39.59 30.30
CA GLU A 110 14.55 40.12 31.31
C GLU A 110 15.23 40.33 32.67
N GLU A 111 16.07 39.37 33.11
CA GLU A 111 16.85 39.49 34.34
C GLU A 111 17.87 40.64 34.26
N GLN A 112 18.59 40.77 33.15
CA GLN A 112 19.57 41.84 32.95
C GLN A 112 18.89 43.22 32.90
N LEU A 113 17.76 43.33 32.21
CA LEU A 113 16.94 44.54 32.17
C LEU A 113 16.42 44.92 33.56
N SER A 114 15.98 43.94 34.34
CA SER A 114 15.53 44.14 35.73
C SER A 114 16.66 44.69 36.61
N ARG A 115 17.88 44.17 36.46
CA ARG A 115 19.07 44.68 37.17
C ARG A 115 19.41 46.12 36.75
N LEU A 116 19.42 46.41 35.46
CA LEU A 116 19.64 47.78 34.95
C LEU A 116 18.59 48.75 35.50
N THR A 117 17.33 48.33 35.53
CA THR A 117 16.22 49.12 36.10
C THR A 117 16.43 49.41 37.58
N ALA A 118 16.92 48.45 38.36
CA ALA A 118 17.26 48.65 39.76
C ALA A 118 18.41 49.66 39.93
N GLN A 119 19.48 49.54 39.14
CA GLN A 119 20.61 50.48 39.15
C GLN A 119 20.15 51.92 38.82
N LEU A 120 19.31 52.09 37.80
CA LEU A 120 18.76 53.40 37.43
C LEU A 120 17.90 54.01 38.55
N LYS A 121 17.08 53.20 39.23
CA LYS A 121 16.27 53.65 40.36
C LYS A 121 17.14 54.10 41.52
N GLN A 122 18.17 53.34 41.85
CA GLN A 122 19.10 53.67 42.94
C GLN A 122 19.85 54.97 42.65
N ALA A 123 20.50 55.09 41.50
CA ALA A 123 21.22 56.30 41.09
C ALA A 123 20.32 57.55 41.11
N ARG A 124 19.04 57.39 40.74
CA ARG A 124 18.05 58.47 40.83
C ARG A 124 17.62 58.81 42.26
N GLN A 125 17.51 57.83 43.15
CA GLN A 125 17.18 58.06 44.56
C GLN A 125 18.32 58.74 45.32
N GLU A 126 19.54 58.31 45.06
CA GLU A 126 20.76 58.87 45.65
C GLU A 126 21.15 60.20 44.97
N ASN A 127 20.57 60.48 43.79
CA ASN A 127 20.89 61.60 42.92
C ASN A 127 22.39 61.66 42.57
N GLU A 128 23.01 60.48 42.52
CA GLU A 128 24.41 60.23 42.22
C GLU A 128 24.53 59.61 40.83
N PHE A 129 24.82 60.44 39.84
CA PHE A 129 25.19 60.02 38.49
C PHE A 129 25.94 61.15 37.79
N ASN A 130 26.86 60.77 36.90
CA ASN A 130 27.58 61.69 36.02
C ASN A 130 27.46 61.24 34.55
N GLU A 131 28.13 61.94 33.65
CA GLU A 131 28.12 61.65 32.22
C GLU A 131 28.61 60.24 31.89
N ILE A 132 29.56 59.70 32.67
CA ILE A 132 30.09 58.34 32.50
C ILE A 132 29.01 57.31 32.86
N ASP A 133 28.29 57.52 33.97
CA ASP A 133 27.22 56.61 34.39
C ASP A 133 26.08 56.59 33.38
N LEU A 134 25.71 57.77 32.85
CA LEU A 134 24.69 57.91 31.81
C LEU A 134 25.10 57.18 30.51
N ASP A 135 26.36 57.31 30.09
CA ASP A 135 26.87 56.62 28.91
C ASP A 135 26.91 55.10 29.12
N GLN A 136 27.30 54.63 30.31
CA GLN A 136 27.27 53.21 30.65
C GLN A 136 25.86 52.63 30.65
N PHE A 137 24.88 53.33 31.21
CA PHE A 137 23.49 52.87 31.17
C PHE A 137 22.96 52.79 29.74
N LYS A 138 23.33 53.78 28.90
CA LYS A 138 22.96 53.79 27.48
C LYS A 138 23.60 52.61 26.74
N ILE A 139 24.88 52.34 26.94
CA ILE A 139 25.58 51.18 26.34
C ILE A 139 24.92 49.87 26.76
N LYS A 140 24.64 49.67 28.06
CA LYS A 140 23.97 48.45 28.56
C LYS A 140 22.58 48.27 27.93
N LEU A 141 21.81 49.34 27.82
CA LEU A 141 20.48 49.30 27.21
C LEU A 141 20.54 49.01 25.70
N THR A 142 21.48 49.62 24.97
CA THR A 142 21.69 49.33 23.55
C THR A 142 22.07 47.86 23.36
N LYS A 143 22.99 47.33 24.17
CA LYS A 143 23.39 45.93 24.10
C LYS A 143 22.22 44.97 24.32
N LEU A 144 21.37 45.23 25.32
CA LEU A 144 20.16 44.43 25.56
C LEU A 144 19.16 44.50 24.40
N THR A 145 19.14 45.62 23.67
CA THR A 145 18.27 45.80 22.49
C THR A 145 18.81 45.05 21.28
N GLU A 146 20.14 44.98 21.14
CA GLU A 146 20.81 44.22 20.08
C GLU A 146 20.74 42.70 20.31
N GLU A 147 20.68 42.28 21.58
CA GLU A 147 20.52 40.88 22.00
C GLU A 147 19.07 40.38 21.90
N LEU A 148 18.09 41.21 21.54
CA LEU A 148 16.66 40.88 21.51
C LEU A 148 16.22 40.23 20.20
#